data_AF-A0A6B0VSP3-F1
#
_entry.id   AF-A0A6B0VSP3-F1
#
_cell.length_a   1.000
_cell.length_b   1.000
_cell.length_c   1.000
_cell.angle_alpha   90.00
_cell.angle_beta   90.00
_cell.angle_gamma   90.00
#
_symmetry.space_group_name_H-M   'P 1'
#
loop_
_entity.id
_entity.type
_entity.pdbx_description
1 polymer ?
#
loop_
_entity_poly.entity_id
_entity_poly.type
_entity_poly.pdbx_seq_one_letter_code
_entity_poly.pdbx_strand_id
1 'polypeptide(L)'
;MLAVVVLASVGLFVVDPGSTTPDPVVFDDTVPVGLTLEAERGLDDDVELPRTQVFYSQYRYVVGYYGVETFVETQRQPEHEQRFGYPMTVYVSDYSDTGVELTEEGHPTADRQPGWTDAESTWFVVDSDAVTPHGKTVVPFSDREDAAAFTDEHGGTVHDWASILETRFDGDDATVARDRVDDRHQQADERIETAEPLADRPTSIVVGDDTETIQEAIEEAPANTTIEIPEGTYEETIEIDRPVTLAGDGDVTLRGDGNGTVATVIADRVAITGLEIDGVGNVTTEGRELPVDFDDDAWDAAPTQFYAGTDAGIATYAADELLVQDVRIDTPASGIITYAGADIVIRDVTVSGPEDPSDGLAGVLSFQSASVIEASTYQGGSNGIYLYRSPTTVIRENTLEGNRLGIHLMHTDDALLADNVLRGQQNTGIYIMTGPQRNAVVGNTVRETATGLSPGGSDTYVAENSLVENELGLRVDTTASIYENNVVAGNDVGAAVSTILPTNRVVGNDFVANGEHATASAGPLRIWSHGGDGNYWQGGAGVADGDRADRSYTPTDAIDSRLHRTDGTQTLARAPALQALAGLEGSVPGMRTGSIVDQAPTCEPNNPDLLERTGWADHAWPCYETTRTITHD
;
A
#
# COMPACT_ATOMS: atom_id res chain seq x y z
N MET A 1 -30.36 -66.28 9.34
CA MET A 1 -30.71 -66.23 7.91
C MET A 1 -30.36 -64.81 7.45
N LEU A 2 -29.08 -64.42 7.39
CA LEU A 2 -28.05 -64.63 6.37
C LEU A 2 -28.50 -64.35 4.93
N ALA A 3 -28.17 -63.14 4.44
CA ALA A 3 -27.94 -62.74 3.04
C ALA A 3 -27.50 -61.25 3.12
N VAL A 4 -26.21 -60.90 3.27
CA VAL A 4 -25.17 -60.80 2.23
C VAL A 4 -25.70 -60.41 0.85
N VAL A 5 -25.62 -59.12 0.52
CA VAL A 5 -25.30 -58.63 -0.82
C VAL A 5 -24.27 -57.52 -0.66
N VAL A 6 -23.01 -57.89 -0.90
CA VAL A 6 -21.88 -57.00 -1.19
C VAL A 6 -21.72 -57.03 -2.71
N LEU A 7 -21.76 -55.86 -3.36
CA LEU A 7 -21.31 -55.57 -4.73
C LEU A 7 -21.11 -54.04 -4.76
N ALA A 8 -19.94 -53.50 -4.44
CA ALA A 8 -18.69 -53.49 -5.21
C ALA A 8 -18.77 -52.63 -6.49
N SER A 9 -18.35 -51.37 -6.34
CA SER A 9 -17.50 -50.68 -7.32
C SER A 9 -16.74 -49.57 -6.60
N VAL A 10 -15.82 -49.97 -5.71
CA VAL A 10 -14.68 -49.15 -5.36
C VAL A 10 -13.81 -49.12 -6.62
N GLY A 11 -13.86 -48.01 -7.35
CA GLY A 11 -12.85 -47.68 -8.33
C GLY A 11 -11.56 -47.44 -7.58
N LEU A 12 -10.79 -48.51 -7.37
CA LEU A 12 -9.36 -48.42 -7.09
C LEU A 12 -8.72 -47.75 -8.31
N PHE A 13 -8.49 -46.45 -8.21
CA PHE A 13 -7.45 -45.80 -9.01
C PHE A 13 -6.12 -46.42 -8.58
N VAL A 14 -5.72 -47.47 -9.28
CA VAL A 14 -4.31 -47.86 -9.35
C VAL A 14 -3.69 -46.85 -10.31
N VAL A 15 -3.22 -45.74 -9.75
CA VAL A 15 -2.27 -44.87 -10.43
C VAL A 15 -0.94 -45.61 -10.41
N ASP A 16 -0.36 -45.80 -11.58
CA ASP A 16 1.01 -46.29 -11.76
C ASP A 16 1.96 -45.34 -11.01
N PRO A 17 2.71 -45.77 -9.98
CA PRO A 17 3.65 -44.91 -9.27
C PRO A 17 4.96 -44.82 -10.08
N GLY A 18 4.86 -44.32 -11.30
CA GLY A 18 5.99 -43.81 -12.07
C GLY A 18 6.00 -42.29 -11.94
N SER A 19 6.91 -41.76 -11.11
CA SER A 19 7.22 -40.33 -10.89
C SER A 19 6.02 -39.37 -10.98
N THR A 20 5.27 -39.23 -9.89
CA THR A 20 4.16 -38.26 -9.75
C THR A 20 4.63 -36.91 -9.18
N THR A 21 5.88 -36.55 -9.44
CA THR A 21 6.38 -35.20 -9.16
C THR A 21 5.94 -34.32 -10.34
N PRO A 22 5.12 -33.28 -10.11
CA PRO A 22 4.68 -32.40 -11.19
C PRO A 22 5.89 -31.65 -11.78
N ASP A 23 5.97 -31.55 -13.10
CA ASP A 23 7.01 -30.75 -13.76
C ASP A 23 6.83 -29.25 -13.45
N PRO A 24 7.91 -28.45 -13.40
CA PRO A 24 7.83 -27.00 -13.24
C PRO A 24 7.05 -26.37 -14.39
N VAL A 25 6.36 -25.25 -14.11
CA VAL A 25 5.56 -24.51 -15.11
C VAL A 25 6.32 -23.27 -15.61
N VAL A 26 5.76 -22.59 -16.61
CA VAL A 26 6.23 -21.25 -16.99
C VAL A 26 6.00 -20.32 -15.79
N PHE A 27 7.02 -19.54 -15.40
CA PHE A 27 6.95 -18.78 -14.14
C PHE A 27 5.80 -17.76 -14.13
N ASP A 28 5.51 -17.12 -15.25
CA ASP A 28 4.41 -16.15 -15.38
C ASP A 28 3.01 -16.79 -15.22
N ASP A 29 2.90 -18.11 -15.35
CA ASP A 29 1.66 -18.86 -15.10
C ASP A 29 1.49 -19.20 -13.60
N THR A 30 2.49 -18.90 -12.76
CA THR A 30 2.41 -19.06 -11.32
C THR A 30 1.63 -17.90 -10.68
N VAL A 31 1.43 -17.99 -9.36
CA VAL A 31 1.04 -16.84 -8.55
C VAL A 31 2.32 -16.21 -8.00
N PRO A 32 2.85 -15.13 -8.61
CA PRO A 32 4.15 -14.56 -8.24
C PRO A 32 4.08 -13.78 -6.91
N VAL A 33 5.16 -13.85 -6.14
CA VAL A 33 5.38 -13.16 -4.86
C VAL A 33 6.83 -12.70 -4.79
N GLY A 34 7.09 -11.54 -4.17
CA GLY A 34 8.45 -11.11 -3.84
C GLY A 34 9.13 -10.21 -4.86
N LEU A 35 8.42 -9.68 -5.87
CA LEU A 35 8.94 -8.63 -6.75
C LEU A 35 7.84 -7.59 -7.01
N THR A 36 8.17 -6.30 -6.88
CA THR A 36 7.24 -5.21 -7.23
C THR A 36 7.25 -4.98 -8.73
N LEU A 37 6.13 -4.49 -9.28
CA LEU A 37 6.05 -4.17 -10.71
C LEU A 37 7.03 -3.04 -11.10
N GLU A 38 7.32 -2.13 -10.18
CA GLU A 38 8.35 -1.11 -10.40
C GLU A 38 9.74 -1.72 -10.46
N ALA A 39 10.09 -2.56 -9.48
CA ALA A 39 11.37 -3.25 -9.45
C ALA A 39 11.56 -4.10 -10.72
N GLU A 40 10.53 -4.84 -11.14
CA GLU A 40 10.56 -5.62 -12.38
C GLU A 40 10.84 -4.74 -13.61
N ARG A 41 10.19 -3.57 -13.70
CA ARG A 41 10.39 -2.64 -14.83
C ARG A 41 11.69 -1.83 -14.75
N GLY A 42 12.32 -1.77 -13.58
CA GLY A 42 13.60 -1.10 -13.38
C GLY A 42 14.82 -1.98 -13.66
N LEU A 43 14.63 -3.29 -13.87
CA LEU A 43 15.71 -4.21 -14.20
C LEU A 43 16.02 -4.19 -15.71
N ASP A 44 17.30 -4.37 -16.04
CA ASP A 44 17.73 -4.58 -17.43
C ASP A 44 17.16 -5.89 -18.00
N ASP A 45 16.93 -5.92 -19.31
CA ASP A 45 16.33 -7.06 -20.04
C ASP A 45 17.11 -8.38 -19.89
N ASP A 46 18.40 -8.33 -19.53
CA ASP A 46 19.29 -9.49 -19.35
C ASP A 46 19.42 -9.96 -17.90
N VAL A 47 18.79 -9.26 -16.94
CA VAL A 47 18.74 -9.70 -15.54
C VAL A 47 17.84 -10.93 -15.40
N GLU A 48 18.38 -12.00 -14.84
CA GLU A 48 17.67 -13.23 -14.56
C GLU A 48 17.69 -13.46 -13.05
N LEU A 49 16.65 -12.99 -12.34
CA LEU A 49 16.55 -13.15 -10.89
C LEU A 49 16.33 -14.62 -10.47
N PRO A 50 16.89 -15.05 -9.32
CA PRO A 50 16.61 -16.37 -8.76
C PRO A 50 15.11 -16.51 -8.47
N ARG A 51 14.53 -17.66 -8.84
CA ARG A 51 13.11 -17.93 -8.66
C ARG A 51 12.88 -19.30 -8.01
N THR A 52 11.76 -19.42 -7.30
CA THR A 52 11.31 -20.67 -6.66
C THR A 52 9.86 -20.97 -7.07
N GLN A 53 9.55 -22.21 -7.44
CA GLN A 53 8.18 -22.67 -7.67
C GLN A 53 7.80 -23.74 -6.65
N VAL A 54 6.61 -23.59 -6.05
CA VAL A 54 6.15 -24.50 -5.00
C VAL A 54 4.77 -25.06 -5.33
N PHE A 55 4.68 -26.38 -5.26
CA PHE A 55 3.45 -27.14 -5.39
C PHE A 55 2.96 -27.54 -4.00
N TYR A 56 1.88 -26.92 -3.53
CA TYR A 56 1.35 -27.18 -2.19
C TYR A 56 0.22 -28.21 -2.21
N SER A 57 0.10 -28.99 -1.13
CA SER A 57 -0.89 -30.08 -1.03
C SER A 57 -2.35 -29.61 -0.92
N GLN A 58 -2.61 -28.38 -0.47
CA GLN A 58 -3.98 -27.84 -0.30
C GLN A 58 -4.24 -26.57 -1.12
N TYR A 59 -3.27 -26.12 -1.92
CA TYR A 59 -3.43 -24.96 -2.81
C TYR A 59 -3.34 -25.40 -4.27
N ARG A 60 -4.35 -25.02 -5.06
CA ARG A 60 -4.53 -25.53 -6.44
C ARG A 60 -3.65 -24.85 -7.48
N TYR A 61 -3.01 -23.73 -7.13
CA TYR A 61 -2.17 -22.95 -8.03
C TYR A 61 -0.71 -23.13 -7.62
N VAL A 62 0.21 -23.06 -8.58
CA VAL A 62 1.65 -23.05 -8.30
C VAL A 62 1.99 -21.67 -7.77
N VAL A 63 2.71 -21.59 -6.65
CA VAL A 63 3.18 -20.31 -6.12
C VAL A 63 4.61 -20.09 -6.60
N GLY A 64 4.84 -18.95 -7.26
CA GLY A 64 6.16 -18.51 -7.68
C GLY A 64 6.69 -17.48 -6.70
N TYR A 65 7.92 -17.65 -6.24
CA TYR A 65 8.62 -16.69 -5.41
C TYR A 65 9.81 -16.16 -6.21
N TYR A 66 9.96 -14.84 -6.29
CA TYR A 66 11.24 -14.24 -6.60
C TYR A 66 12.13 -14.35 -5.35
N GLY A 67 13.26 -15.05 -5.48
CA GLY A 67 14.14 -15.44 -4.38
C GLY A 67 13.80 -16.79 -3.74
N VAL A 68 14.83 -17.49 -3.24
CA VAL A 68 14.66 -18.69 -2.38
C VAL A 68 14.37 -18.25 -0.94
N GLU A 69 15.04 -17.18 -0.52
CA GLU A 69 14.85 -16.47 0.75
C GLU A 69 13.38 -16.13 1.01
N THR A 70 12.68 -15.57 0.01
CA THR A 70 11.26 -15.21 0.11
C THR A 70 10.39 -16.43 0.41
N PHE A 71 10.66 -17.55 -0.26
CA PHE A 71 9.97 -18.81 0.02
C PHE A 71 10.26 -19.31 1.44
N VAL A 72 11.53 -19.30 1.85
CA VAL A 72 11.96 -19.82 3.15
C VAL A 72 11.34 -19.04 4.30
N GLU A 73 11.27 -17.72 4.21
CA GLU A 73 10.62 -16.90 5.23
C GLU A 73 9.10 -17.05 5.20
N THR A 74 8.48 -17.10 4.01
CA THR A 74 7.02 -17.27 3.89
C THR A 74 6.54 -18.59 4.50
N GLN A 75 7.21 -19.71 4.23
CA GLN A 75 6.76 -21.02 4.72
C GLN A 75 6.84 -21.18 6.24
N ARG A 76 7.64 -20.35 6.91
CA ARG A 76 7.79 -20.35 8.37
C ARG A 76 6.69 -19.59 9.09
N GLN A 77 5.90 -18.81 8.36
CA GLN A 77 4.80 -18.06 8.96
C GLN A 77 3.83 -18.99 9.69
N PRO A 78 3.37 -18.62 10.90
CA PRO A 78 2.33 -19.37 11.58
C PRO A 78 1.10 -19.54 10.68
N GLU A 79 0.40 -20.67 10.83
CA GLU A 79 -0.77 -21.02 10.02
C GLU A 79 -0.52 -21.23 8.50
N HIS A 80 0.72 -21.09 7.98
CA HIS A 80 1.03 -21.32 6.55
C HIS A 80 0.60 -22.72 6.08
N GLU A 81 0.95 -23.76 6.84
CA GLU A 81 0.56 -25.14 6.53
C GLU A 81 -0.98 -25.33 6.60
N GLN A 82 -1.69 -24.57 7.42
CA GLN A 82 -3.17 -24.64 7.45
C GLN A 82 -3.81 -23.96 6.23
N ARG A 83 -3.15 -22.93 5.70
CA ARG A 83 -3.59 -22.14 4.53
C ARG A 83 -3.27 -22.86 3.22
N PHE A 84 -2.06 -23.39 3.09
CA PHE A 84 -1.54 -23.97 1.84
C PHE A 84 -1.35 -25.49 1.90
N GLY A 85 -1.27 -26.10 3.08
CA GLY A 85 -0.78 -27.47 3.26
C GLY A 85 0.74 -27.53 3.28
N TYR A 86 1.30 -28.74 3.27
CA TYR A 86 2.75 -28.94 3.14
C TYR A 86 3.21 -28.81 1.67
N PRO A 87 4.44 -28.32 1.41
CA PRO A 87 5.07 -28.38 0.09
C PRO A 87 5.21 -29.83 -0.37
N MET A 88 4.72 -30.15 -1.57
CA MET A 88 4.89 -31.46 -2.20
C MET A 88 6.16 -31.52 -3.03
N THR A 89 6.52 -30.41 -3.68
CA THR A 89 7.70 -30.26 -4.52
C THR A 89 8.10 -28.78 -4.57
N VAL A 90 9.40 -28.53 -4.52
CA VAL A 90 10.00 -27.20 -4.63
C VAL A 90 11.04 -27.23 -5.73
N TYR A 91 10.85 -26.40 -6.75
CA TYR A 91 11.84 -26.16 -7.80
C TYR A 91 12.47 -24.80 -7.61
N VAL A 92 13.75 -24.70 -7.91
CA VAL A 92 14.51 -23.44 -7.88
C VAL A 92 15.22 -23.24 -9.22
N SER A 93 15.49 -21.97 -9.57
CA SER A 93 16.30 -21.62 -10.73
C SER A 93 17.68 -22.29 -10.65
N ASP A 94 18.13 -22.88 -11.75
CA ASP A 94 19.44 -23.54 -11.83
C ASP A 94 20.44 -22.68 -12.61
N TYR A 95 21.43 -22.13 -11.92
CA TYR A 95 22.50 -21.33 -12.52
C TYR A 95 23.71 -22.17 -12.95
N SER A 96 23.71 -23.49 -12.73
CA SER A 96 24.80 -24.36 -13.20
C SER A 96 24.96 -24.33 -14.72
N ASP A 97 26.21 -24.27 -15.17
CA ASP A 97 26.63 -24.05 -16.56
C ASP A 97 26.01 -22.82 -17.27
N THR A 98 25.28 -21.92 -16.61
CA THR A 98 24.56 -20.83 -17.30
C THR A 98 25.45 -19.70 -17.79
N GLY A 99 26.68 -19.61 -17.29
CA GLY A 99 27.54 -18.43 -17.48
C GLY A 99 27.05 -17.25 -16.65
N VAL A 100 26.67 -17.51 -15.39
CA VAL A 100 26.15 -16.49 -14.49
C VAL A 100 27.24 -15.50 -14.13
N GLU A 101 26.91 -14.22 -14.22
CA GLU A 101 27.72 -13.08 -13.83
C GLU A 101 26.86 -12.12 -13.01
N LEU A 102 27.46 -11.09 -12.42
CA LEU A 102 26.74 -10.03 -11.72
C LEU A 102 26.92 -8.68 -12.44
N THR A 103 25.85 -7.88 -12.53
CA THR A 103 25.96 -6.47 -12.95
C THR A 103 26.78 -5.65 -11.94
N GLU A 104 27.07 -4.38 -12.26
CA GLU A 104 27.73 -3.47 -11.30
C GLU A 104 26.91 -3.28 -10.01
N GLU A 105 25.58 -3.40 -10.10
CA GLU A 105 24.64 -3.32 -8.98
C GLU A 105 24.49 -4.67 -8.26
N GLY A 106 25.10 -5.73 -8.77
CA GLY A 106 25.08 -7.08 -8.19
C GLY A 106 23.90 -7.94 -8.63
N HIS A 107 23.15 -7.54 -9.65
CA HIS A 107 22.04 -8.33 -10.19
C HIS A 107 22.56 -9.52 -11.02
N PRO A 108 22.04 -10.75 -10.83
CA PRO A 108 22.46 -11.89 -11.63
C PRO A 108 22.05 -11.74 -13.10
N THR A 109 23.00 -11.91 -14.00
CA THR A 109 22.79 -12.08 -15.45
C THR A 109 23.31 -13.43 -15.88
N ALA A 110 22.83 -13.96 -17.00
CA ALA A 110 23.27 -15.27 -17.48
C ALA A 110 23.28 -15.34 -19.02
N ASP A 111 24.33 -15.92 -19.60
CA ASP A 111 24.40 -16.19 -21.04
C ASP A 111 23.26 -17.10 -21.54
N ARG A 112 22.76 -17.95 -20.64
CA ARG A 112 21.64 -18.86 -20.89
C ARG A 112 20.63 -18.74 -19.76
N GLN A 113 19.36 -18.60 -20.15
CA GLN A 113 18.25 -18.55 -19.19
C GLN A 113 18.32 -19.74 -18.21
N PRO A 114 18.34 -19.49 -16.88
CA PRO A 114 18.39 -20.53 -15.87
C PRO A 114 17.24 -21.55 -16.01
N GLY A 115 17.59 -22.83 -15.86
CA GLY A 115 16.62 -23.93 -15.87
C GLY A 115 15.92 -24.08 -14.52
N TRP A 116 15.23 -25.21 -14.33
CA TRP A 116 14.64 -25.58 -13.05
C TRP A 116 15.30 -26.85 -12.53
N THR A 117 15.67 -26.87 -11.25
CA THR A 117 16.20 -28.03 -10.54
C THR A 117 15.40 -28.27 -9.25
N ASP A 118 15.37 -29.53 -8.79
CA ASP A 118 14.72 -29.88 -7.53
C ASP A 118 15.55 -29.34 -6.36
N ALA A 119 14.91 -28.57 -5.49
CA ALA A 119 15.57 -27.88 -4.38
C ALA A 119 16.30 -28.83 -3.43
N GLU A 120 15.79 -30.06 -3.22
CA GLU A 120 16.39 -31.04 -2.30
C GLU A 120 17.75 -31.56 -2.81
N SER A 121 18.01 -31.43 -4.11
CA SER A 121 19.24 -31.89 -4.78
C SER A 121 20.18 -30.75 -5.20
N THR A 122 19.89 -29.53 -4.76
CA THR A 122 20.56 -28.29 -5.21
C THR A 122 21.47 -27.72 -4.13
N TRP A 123 22.53 -27.02 -4.56
CA TRP A 123 23.44 -26.26 -3.72
C TRP A 123 23.14 -24.78 -3.82
N PHE A 124 23.21 -24.07 -2.70
CA PHE A 124 22.77 -22.69 -2.61
C PHE A 124 23.91 -21.81 -2.13
N VAL A 125 24.26 -20.79 -2.90
CA VAL A 125 25.21 -19.76 -2.45
C VAL A 125 24.43 -18.69 -1.71
N VAL A 126 24.80 -18.42 -0.46
CA VAL A 126 24.24 -17.35 0.38
C VAL A 126 25.32 -16.36 0.77
N ASP A 127 24.92 -15.13 1.11
CA ASP A 127 25.82 -14.04 1.52
C ASP A 127 26.91 -13.70 0.49
N SER A 128 26.65 -13.97 -0.80
CA SER A 128 27.49 -13.51 -1.91
C SER A 128 27.19 -12.04 -2.24
N ASP A 129 27.88 -11.50 -3.23
CA ASP A 129 27.62 -10.16 -3.75
C ASP A 129 26.29 -10.04 -4.50
N ALA A 130 25.64 -11.16 -4.83
CA ALA A 130 24.38 -11.20 -5.56
C ALA A 130 23.23 -10.53 -4.80
N VAL A 131 22.46 -9.70 -5.52
CA VAL A 131 21.28 -9.02 -5.01
C VAL A 131 20.09 -9.07 -5.97
N THR A 132 18.89 -9.09 -5.42
CA THR A 132 17.65 -8.69 -6.10
C THR A 132 17.35 -7.24 -5.72
N PRO A 133 16.34 -6.59 -6.34
CA PRO A 133 15.83 -5.30 -5.85
C PRO A 133 15.41 -5.30 -4.37
N HIS A 134 15.22 -6.48 -3.77
CA HIS A 134 14.84 -6.68 -2.37
C HIS A 134 16.01 -6.91 -1.42
N GLY A 135 17.25 -6.89 -1.93
CA GLY A 135 18.47 -7.07 -1.15
C GLY A 135 19.24 -8.33 -1.52
N LYS A 136 20.01 -8.87 -0.56
CA LYS A 136 20.84 -10.06 -0.80
C LYS A 136 19.98 -11.26 -1.20
N THR A 137 20.42 -11.99 -2.23
CA THR A 137 19.66 -13.12 -2.77
C THR A 137 20.45 -14.42 -2.75
N VAL A 138 19.72 -15.53 -2.65
CA VAL A 138 20.29 -16.88 -2.71
C VAL A 138 20.39 -17.34 -4.15
N VAL A 139 21.58 -17.76 -4.58
CA VAL A 139 21.83 -18.25 -5.96
C VAL A 139 21.94 -19.78 -5.98
N PRO A 140 21.01 -20.52 -6.61
CA PRO A 140 21.03 -21.98 -6.63
C PRO A 140 21.79 -22.59 -7.82
N PHE A 141 22.46 -23.72 -7.58
CA PHE A 141 23.26 -24.46 -8.54
C PHE A 141 23.05 -25.97 -8.38
N SER A 142 22.69 -26.67 -9.45
CA SER A 142 22.58 -28.13 -9.42
C SER A 142 23.94 -28.84 -9.29
N ASP A 143 25.03 -28.19 -9.73
CA ASP A 143 26.41 -28.64 -9.57
C ASP A 143 27.14 -27.86 -8.46
N ARG A 144 27.80 -28.59 -7.56
CA ARG A 144 28.51 -28.01 -6.42
C ARG A 144 29.80 -27.30 -6.81
N GLU A 145 30.48 -27.78 -7.85
CA GLU A 145 31.72 -27.16 -8.35
C GLU A 145 31.41 -25.78 -8.94
N ASP A 146 30.27 -25.62 -9.62
CA ASP A 146 29.80 -24.31 -10.12
C ASP A 146 29.46 -23.36 -8.96
N ALA A 147 28.75 -23.83 -7.93
CA ALA A 147 28.47 -23.03 -6.73
C ALA A 147 29.77 -22.54 -6.04
N ALA A 148 30.79 -23.41 -5.98
CA ALA A 148 32.09 -23.07 -5.42
C ALA A 148 32.85 -22.06 -6.28
N ALA A 149 32.80 -22.20 -7.61
CA ALA A 149 33.39 -21.24 -8.54
C ALA A 149 32.74 -19.86 -8.40
N PHE A 150 31.40 -19.79 -8.35
CA PHE A 150 30.68 -18.55 -8.11
C PHE A 150 31.06 -17.91 -6.76
N THR A 151 31.23 -18.73 -5.71
CA THR A 151 31.66 -18.25 -4.39
C THR A 151 33.10 -17.71 -4.41
N ASP A 152 34.00 -18.33 -5.17
CA ASP A 152 35.39 -17.87 -5.31
C ASP A 152 35.48 -16.50 -6.00
N GLU A 153 34.52 -16.17 -6.86
CA GLU A 153 34.46 -14.93 -7.64
C GLU A 153 33.67 -13.81 -6.94
N HIS A 154 32.50 -14.14 -6.40
CA HIS A 154 31.53 -13.18 -5.84
C HIS A 154 31.32 -13.31 -4.33
N GLY A 155 32.16 -14.09 -3.64
CA GLY A 155 32.04 -14.33 -2.20
C GLY A 155 30.85 -15.19 -1.79
N GLY A 156 30.60 -15.26 -0.48
CA GLY A 156 29.49 -16.03 0.10
C GLY A 156 29.89 -17.42 0.61
N THR A 157 28.89 -18.27 0.85
CA THR A 157 29.07 -19.64 1.34
C THR A 157 28.05 -20.60 0.73
N VAL A 158 28.48 -21.85 0.50
CA VAL A 158 27.65 -22.90 -0.12
C VAL A 158 26.91 -23.71 0.95
N HIS A 159 25.58 -23.76 0.85
CA HIS A 159 24.67 -24.49 1.71
C HIS A 159 23.92 -25.60 0.94
N ASP A 160 23.49 -26.63 1.66
CA ASP A 160 22.50 -27.59 1.16
C ASP A 160 21.07 -27.16 1.53
N TRP A 161 20.07 -27.84 0.96
CA TRP A 161 18.66 -27.49 1.19
C TRP A 161 18.25 -27.49 2.66
N ALA A 162 18.69 -28.48 3.44
CA ALA A 162 18.37 -28.56 4.86
C ALA A 162 18.92 -27.35 5.63
N SER A 163 20.13 -26.91 5.29
CA SER A 163 20.73 -25.71 5.87
C SER A 163 19.96 -24.45 5.48
N ILE A 164 19.55 -24.32 4.21
CA ILE A 164 18.75 -23.17 3.73
C ILE A 164 17.42 -23.06 4.48
N LEU A 165 16.74 -24.19 4.73
CA LEU A 165 15.50 -24.22 5.52
C LEU A 165 15.70 -23.81 6.99
N GLU A 166 16.93 -23.72 7.49
CA GLU A 166 17.29 -23.26 8.85
C GLU A 166 17.92 -21.84 8.85
N THR A 167 18.43 -21.36 7.71
CA THR A 167 18.97 -20.01 7.53
C THR A 167 17.89 -18.96 7.73
N ARG A 168 18.19 -17.90 8.48
CA ARG A 168 17.31 -16.72 8.57
C ARG A 168 17.78 -15.68 7.57
N PHE A 169 16.84 -15.14 6.83
CA PHE A 169 17.08 -14.03 5.93
C PHE A 169 16.53 -12.77 6.56
N ASP A 170 17.33 -11.69 6.57
CA ASP A 170 16.86 -10.37 6.97
C ASP A 170 15.97 -9.85 5.84
N GLY A 171 14.66 -10.11 5.94
CA GLY A 171 13.65 -9.62 5.01
C GLY A 171 12.80 -8.54 5.67
N ASP A 172 12.62 -7.41 4.99
CA ASP A 172 11.69 -6.37 5.45
C ASP A 172 10.24 -6.83 5.19
N ASP A 173 9.57 -7.39 6.20
CA ASP A 173 8.15 -7.76 6.15
C ASP A 173 7.24 -6.61 6.61
N ALA A 174 5.91 -6.83 6.65
CA ALA A 174 4.97 -5.82 7.16
C ALA A 174 5.23 -5.36 8.61
N THR A 175 5.97 -6.13 9.43
CA THR A 175 6.37 -5.67 10.76
C THR A 175 7.41 -4.55 10.69
N VAL A 176 8.22 -4.51 9.63
CA VAL A 176 9.12 -3.39 9.38
C VAL A 176 8.34 -2.11 9.07
N ALA A 177 7.28 -2.19 8.25
CA ALA A 177 6.41 -1.04 8.00
C ALA A 177 5.74 -0.54 9.29
N ARG A 178 5.30 -1.45 10.16
CA ARG A 178 4.76 -1.12 11.48
C ARG A 178 5.80 -0.46 12.39
N ASP A 179 6.97 -1.08 12.53
CA ASP A 179 7.98 -0.67 13.51
C ASP A 179 8.65 0.65 13.09
N ARG A 180 8.60 1.02 11.80
CA ARG A 180 9.10 2.30 11.25
C ARG A 180 8.09 3.46 11.35
N VAL A 181 6.85 3.28 11.82
CA VAL A 181 5.85 4.36 11.86
C VAL A 181 6.36 5.57 12.64
N ASP A 182 6.85 5.36 13.86
CA ASP A 182 7.41 6.42 14.70
C ASP A 182 8.65 7.07 14.07
N ASP A 183 9.53 6.26 13.47
CA ASP A 183 10.71 6.73 12.76
C ASP A 183 10.34 7.63 11.56
N ARG A 184 9.24 7.33 10.84
CA ARG A 184 8.77 8.15 9.72
C ARG A 184 8.14 9.45 10.18
N HIS A 185 7.41 9.46 11.29
CA HIS A 185 6.98 10.69 11.92
C HIS A 185 8.17 11.56 12.33
N GLN A 186 9.20 10.97 12.96
CA GLN A 186 10.41 11.69 13.32
C GLN A 186 11.14 12.25 12.09
N GLN A 187 11.30 11.46 11.03
CA GLN A 187 11.91 11.93 9.77
C GLN A 187 11.13 13.10 9.15
N ALA A 188 9.79 13.07 9.23
CA ALA A 188 8.98 14.19 8.78
C ALA A 188 9.22 15.45 9.62
N ASP A 189 9.23 15.31 10.96
CA ASP A 189 9.52 16.42 11.87
C ASP A 189 10.92 17.01 11.59
N GLU A 190 11.94 16.18 11.38
CA GLU A 190 13.30 16.61 11.04
C GLU A 190 13.37 17.36 9.70
N ARG A 191 12.61 16.91 8.68
CA ARG A 191 12.49 17.62 7.39
C ARG A 191 11.82 18.99 7.57
N ILE A 192 10.77 19.08 8.38
CA ILE A 192 10.08 20.34 8.69
C ILE A 192 11.04 21.29 9.42
N GLU A 193 11.69 20.84 10.50
CA GLU A 193 12.66 21.65 11.27
C GLU A 193 13.81 22.16 10.38
N THR A 194 14.22 21.37 9.38
CA THR A 194 15.25 21.78 8.40
C THR A 194 14.74 22.83 7.43
N ALA A 195 13.47 22.78 7.05
CA ALA A 195 12.83 23.72 6.12
C ALA A 195 12.40 25.03 6.79
N GLU A 196 12.07 25.04 8.08
CA GLU A 196 11.60 26.23 8.82
C GLU A 196 12.49 27.50 8.63
N PRO A 197 13.84 27.42 8.70
CA PRO A 197 14.69 28.59 8.49
C PRO A 197 14.61 29.20 7.09
N LEU A 198 14.01 28.51 6.11
CA LEU A 198 13.76 29.07 4.78
C LEU A 198 12.71 30.19 4.84
N ALA A 199 11.73 30.13 5.74
CA ALA A 199 10.73 31.18 5.90
C ALA A 199 11.29 32.44 6.60
N ASP A 200 12.30 32.28 7.47
CA ASP A 200 12.80 33.33 8.39
C ASP A 200 14.12 34.00 7.92
N ARG A 201 14.28 34.19 6.60
CA ARG A 201 15.46 34.85 6.04
C ARG A 201 15.38 36.37 6.16
N PRO A 202 16.53 37.09 6.16
CA PRO A 202 16.51 38.55 6.18
C PRO A 202 15.94 39.12 4.87
N THR A 203 15.00 40.07 4.99
CA THR A 203 14.46 40.82 3.84
C THR A 203 15.56 41.60 3.14
N SER A 204 15.63 41.46 1.82
CA SER A 204 16.57 42.18 0.95
C SER A 204 15.88 43.11 -0.05
N ILE A 205 14.67 42.78 -0.46
CA ILE A 205 13.86 43.50 -1.45
C ILE A 205 12.41 43.54 -0.96
N VAL A 206 11.77 44.69 -1.11
CA VAL A 206 10.33 44.89 -0.92
C VAL A 206 9.68 45.26 -2.26
N VAL A 207 8.75 44.44 -2.74
CA VAL A 207 8.05 44.69 -4.02
C VAL A 207 7.20 45.96 -3.91
N GLY A 208 7.31 46.85 -4.88
CA GLY A 208 6.68 48.18 -4.92
C GLY A 208 7.56 49.32 -4.39
N ASP A 209 8.50 49.02 -3.49
CA ASP A 209 9.47 49.98 -2.96
C ASP A 209 10.82 49.90 -3.68
N ASP A 210 11.35 48.68 -3.86
CA ASP A 210 12.65 48.42 -4.48
C ASP A 210 12.53 48.00 -5.96
N THR A 211 11.50 47.22 -6.31
CA THR A 211 11.19 46.74 -7.68
C THR A 211 9.72 46.93 -8.03
N GLU A 212 9.34 46.97 -9.30
CA GLU A 212 7.92 47.13 -9.69
C GLU A 212 7.15 45.80 -9.67
N THR A 213 7.84 44.69 -9.95
CA THR A 213 7.23 43.36 -10.12
C THR A 213 7.89 42.30 -9.22
N ILE A 214 7.20 41.17 -9.02
CA ILE A 214 7.74 40.03 -8.27
C ILE A 214 8.88 39.38 -9.07
N GLN A 215 8.75 39.24 -10.39
CA GLN A 215 9.81 38.66 -11.22
C GLN A 215 11.10 39.50 -11.18
N GLU A 216 11.00 40.83 -11.23
CA GLU A 216 12.16 41.72 -11.10
C GLU A 216 12.82 41.58 -9.73
N ALA A 217 12.02 41.41 -8.66
CA ALA A 217 12.54 41.13 -7.32
C ALA A 217 13.34 39.83 -7.26
N ILE A 218 12.86 38.75 -7.89
CA ILE A 218 13.59 37.47 -7.98
C ILE A 218 14.92 37.66 -8.71
N GLU A 219 14.92 38.41 -9.82
CA GLU A 219 16.10 38.69 -10.63
C GLU A 219 17.14 39.59 -9.94
N GLU A 220 16.76 40.37 -8.92
CA GLU A 220 17.66 41.27 -8.20
C GLU A 220 18.05 40.76 -6.81
N ALA A 221 17.22 39.93 -6.17
CA ALA A 221 17.42 39.49 -4.80
C ALA A 221 18.73 38.69 -4.64
N PRO A 222 19.53 38.98 -3.60
CA PRO A 222 20.65 38.12 -3.23
C PRO A 222 20.16 36.73 -2.81
N ALA A 223 20.95 35.70 -3.14
CA ALA A 223 20.69 34.34 -2.68
C ALA A 223 20.54 34.26 -1.14
N ASN A 224 19.63 33.42 -0.68
CA ASN A 224 19.25 33.19 0.71
C ASN A 224 18.74 34.44 1.43
N THR A 225 17.90 35.23 0.75
CA THR A 225 17.20 36.39 1.34
C THR A 225 15.71 36.33 1.06
N THR A 226 14.94 37.17 1.75
CA THR A 226 13.49 37.29 1.58
C THR A 226 13.15 38.46 0.64
N ILE A 227 12.22 38.18 -0.27
CA ILE A 227 11.45 39.15 -1.04
C ILE A 227 10.13 39.30 -0.31
N GLU A 228 9.92 40.47 0.29
CA GLU A 228 8.68 40.83 0.95
C GLU A 228 7.70 41.39 -0.09
N ILE A 229 6.49 40.82 -0.13
CA ILE A 229 5.44 41.17 -1.09
C ILE A 229 4.30 41.81 -0.28
N PRO A 230 4.14 43.14 -0.29
CA PRO A 230 3.06 43.80 0.43
C PRO A 230 1.67 43.45 -0.10
N GLU A 231 0.63 43.73 0.69
CA GLU A 231 -0.78 43.54 0.30
C GLU A 231 -1.09 44.07 -1.11
N GLY A 232 -1.74 43.25 -1.94
CA GLY A 232 -2.00 43.61 -3.33
C GLY A 232 -2.29 42.43 -4.25
N THR A 233 -2.65 42.75 -5.50
CA THR A 233 -2.79 41.77 -6.57
C THR A 233 -1.70 42.02 -7.61
N TYR A 234 -0.92 40.99 -7.89
CA TYR A 234 0.20 41.00 -8.82
C TYR A 234 -0.16 40.09 -10.00
N GLU A 235 -0.41 40.70 -11.16
CA GLU A 235 -0.80 39.98 -12.38
C GLU A 235 0.45 39.53 -13.15
N GLU A 236 1.02 38.39 -12.75
CA GLU A 236 2.29 37.87 -13.23
C GLU A 236 2.30 36.34 -13.26
N THR A 237 3.11 35.76 -14.13
CA THR A 237 3.63 34.40 -13.99
C THR A 237 5.12 34.49 -13.70
N ILE A 238 5.60 33.71 -12.73
CA ILE A 238 6.96 33.86 -12.19
C ILE A 238 7.78 32.57 -12.33
N GLU A 239 9.08 32.73 -12.54
CA GLU A 239 10.09 31.68 -12.50
C GLU A 239 11.10 31.99 -11.39
N ILE A 240 11.22 31.06 -10.45
CA ILE A 240 12.13 31.16 -9.30
C ILE A 240 13.37 30.31 -9.59
N ASP A 241 14.41 30.98 -10.10
CA ASP A 241 15.70 30.39 -10.48
C ASP A 241 16.81 30.65 -9.45
N ARG A 242 16.44 31.13 -8.26
CA ARG A 242 17.36 31.46 -7.17
C ARG A 242 16.84 31.00 -5.81
N PRO A 243 17.75 30.70 -4.85
CA PRO A 243 17.38 30.28 -3.51
C PRO A 243 16.87 31.48 -2.70
N VAL A 244 15.62 31.88 -2.89
CA VAL A 244 14.98 33.04 -2.23
C VAL A 244 13.71 32.63 -1.50
N THR A 245 13.23 33.52 -0.64
CA THR A 245 11.95 33.35 0.04
C THR A 245 10.97 34.39 -0.48
N LEU A 246 9.85 33.97 -1.03
CA LEU A 246 8.72 34.83 -1.34
C LEU A 246 7.80 34.86 -0.14
N ALA A 247 7.68 36.02 0.51
CA ALA A 247 6.86 36.19 1.71
C ALA A 247 5.79 37.25 1.48
N GLY A 248 4.52 36.83 1.47
CA GLY A 248 3.38 37.75 1.47
C GLY A 248 3.18 38.42 2.82
N ASP A 249 3.01 39.74 2.83
CA ASP A 249 2.61 40.52 4.00
C ASP A 249 1.14 40.98 3.87
N GLY A 250 0.24 40.18 4.45
CA GLY A 250 -1.20 40.43 4.43
C GLY A 250 -1.93 39.68 3.31
N ASP A 251 -2.93 40.33 2.72
CA ASP A 251 -3.74 39.74 1.64
C ASP A 251 -3.02 39.95 0.30
N VAL A 252 -2.18 38.99 -0.09
CA VAL A 252 -1.37 39.03 -1.32
C VAL A 252 -1.87 38.00 -2.32
N THR A 253 -2.25 38.44 -3.51
CA THR A 253 -2.67 37.57 -4.61
C THR A 253 -1.67 37.61 -5.76
N LEU A 254 -1.06 36.48 -6.09
CA LEU A 254 -0.34 36.25 -7.34
C LEU A 254 -1.31 35.66 -8.37
N ARG A 255 -1.66 36.45 -9.38
CA ARG A 255 -2.68 36.10 -10.38
C ARG A 255 -2.06 35.83 -11.73
N GLY A 256 -2.15 34.58 -12.20
CA GLY A 256 -1.81 34.21 -13.57
C GLY A 256 -2.81 34.75 -14.60
N ASP A 257 -2.50 34.58 -15.87
CA ASP A 257 -3.32 35.04 -17.00
C ASP A 257 -4.34 33.99 -17.49
N GLY A 258 -4.48 32.87 -16.78
CA GLY A 258 -5.30 31.73 -17.17
C GLY A 258 -4.64 30.81 -18.20
N ASN A 259 -3.32 30.95 -18.44
CA ASN A 259 -2.58 30.14 -19.38
C ASN A 259 -1.23 29.70 -18.81
N GLY A 260 -1.15 28.46 -18.33
CA GLY A 260 0.09 27.91 -17.78
C GLY A 260 0.07 27.76 -16.27
N THR A 261 1.25 27.40 -15.75
CA THR A 261 1.56 27.44 -14.32
C THR A 261 1.86 28.85 -13.87
N VAL A 262 1.42 29.22 -12.67
CA VAL A 262 1.57 30.59 -12.13
C VAL A 262 2.96 30.82 -11.53
N ALA A 263 3.44 29.91 -10.69
CA ALA A 263 4.79 29.94 -10.13
C ALA A 263 5.57 28.68 -10.49
N THR A 264 6.68 28.83 -11.21
CA THR A 264 7.60 27.73 -11.56
C THR A 264 8.86 27.84 -10.71
N VAL A 265 9.24 26.77 -10.02
CA VAL A 265 10.42 26.71 -9.16
C VAL A 265 11.42 25.73 -9.76
N ILE A 266 12.65 26.19 -10.00
CA ILE A 266 13.75 25.40 -10.57
C ILE A 266 15.06 25.56 -9.78
N ALA A 267 15.01 26.23 -8.63
CA ALA A 267 16.14 26.41 -7.74
C ALA A 267 15.87 25.82 -6.37
N ASP A 268 16.93 25.23 -5.78
CA ASP A 268 16.90 24.68 -4.44
C ASP A 268 16.68 25.78 -3.39
N ARG A 269 16.27 25.36 -2.19
CA ARG A 269 16.23 26.22 -1.00
C ARG A 269 15.32 27.42 -1.19
N VAL A 270 14.16 27.19 -1.80
CA VAL A 270 13.11 28.18 -2.00
C VAL A 270 12.05 28.05 -0.91
N ALA A 271 11.50 29.18 -0.48
CA ALA A 271 10.29 29.20 0.33
C ALA A 271 9.23 30.09 -0.31
N ILE A 272 7.99 29.63 -0.32
CA ILE A 272 6.82 30.39 -0.75
C ILE A 272 5.84 30.39 0.42
N THR A 273 5.57 31.58 0.97
CA THR A 273 4.74 31.74 2.17
C THR A 273 3.77 32.89 2.10
N GLY A 274 2.56 32.69 2.62
CA GLY A 274 1.56 33.75 2.81
C GLY A 274 0.95 34.30 1.51
N LEU A 275 0.78 33.46 0.49
CA LEU A 275 0.25 33.88 -0.82
C LEU A 275 -1.10 33.23 -1.15
N GLU A 276 -1.95 33.99 -1.81
CA GLU A 276 -3.07 33.48 -2.60
C GLU A 276 -2.66 33.39 -4.07
N ILE A 277 -2.94 32.26 -4.72
CA ILE A 277 -2.60 32.00 -6.12
C ILE A 277 -3.88 31.68 -6.88
N ASP A 278 -4.15 32.44 -7.95
CA ASP A 278 -5.25 32.18 -8.87
C ASP A 278 -4.84 32.45 -10.33
N GLY A 279 -5.78 32.31 -11.27
CA GLY A 279 -5.48 32.51 -12.69
C GLY A 279 -4.61 31.39 -13.29
N VAL A 280 -4.66 30.19 -12.72
CA VAL A 280 -4.00 28.98 -13.23
C VAL A 280 -4.64 28.57 -14.56
N GLY A 281 -3.83 28.08 -15.50
CA GLY A 281 -4.33 27.45 -16.72
C GLY A 281 -5.11 26.17 -16.47
N ASN A 282 -5.78 25.64 -17.51
CA ASN A 282 -6.71 24.52 -17.40
C ASN A 282 -6.25 23.24 -18.11
N VAL A 283 -4.97 23.11 -18.44
CA VAL A 283 -4.42 21.91 -19.07
C VAL A 283 -4.31 20.78 -18.05
N THR A 284 -5.11 19.73 -18.23
CA THR A 284 -5.14 18.52 -17.37
C THR A 284 -4.80 17.22 -18.11
N THR A 285 -4.71 17.25 -19.45
CA THR A 285 -4.57 16.04 -20.29
C THR A 285 -3.55 16.15 -21.43
N GLU A 286 -2.87 17.29 -21.59
CA GLU A 286 -1.86 17.48 -22.64
C GLU A 286 -0.64 18.16 -22.02
N GLY A 287 0.10 17.42 -21.20
CA GLY A 287 1.29 17.93 -20.52
C GLY A 287 2.26 18.61 -21.49
N ARG A 288 2.76 19.79 -21.10
CA ARG A 288 3.79 20.53 -21.83
C ARG A 288 5.16 19.90 -21.59
N GLU A 289 6.14 20.36 -22.37
CA GLU A 289 7.54 20.02 -22.16
C GLU A 289 7.97 20.46 -20.75
N LEU A 290 8.60 19.55 -20.00
CA LEU A 290 9.10 19.82 -18.66
C LEU A 290 10.35 20.69 -18.74
N PRO A 291 10.59 21.61 -17.80
CA PRO A 291 11.80 22.45 -17.79
C PRO A 291 13.05 21.69 -17.29
N VAL A 292 13.07 20.37 -17.41
CA VAL A 292 14.12 19.46 -16.92
C VAL A 292 14.33 18.33 -17.92
N ASP A 293 15.59 17.91 -18.07
CA ASP A 293 15.94 16.72 -18.85
C ASP A 293 15.52 15.46 -18.06
N PHE A 294 14.86 14.53 -18.73
CA PHE A 294 14.54 13.21 -18.20
C PHE A 294 14.81 12.15 -19.27
N ASP A 295 14.91 10.89 -18.85
CA ASP A 295 15.14 9.79 -19.77
C ASP A 295 13.86 9.49 -20.57
N ASP A 296 13.82 9.96 -21.82
CA ASP A 296 12.71 9.72 -22.75
C ASP A 296 12.51 8.24 -23.12
N ASP A 297 13.54 7.40 -22.91
CA ASP A 297 13.50 5.96 -23.16
C ASP A 297 13.01 5.18 -21.92
N ALA A 298 12.88 5.83 -20.75
CA ALA A 298 12.34 5.20 -19.55
C ALA A 298 10.90 4.71 -19.78
N TRP A 299 10.56 3.55 -19.21
CA TRP A 299 9.25 2.91 -19.42
C TRP A 299 8.07 3.80 -18.99
N ASP A 300 8.30 4.77 -18.10
CA ASP A 300 7.33 5.73 -17.58
C ASP A 300 7.53 7.17 -18.04
N ALA A 301 8.35 7.41 -19.07
CA ALA A 301 8.55 8.74 -19.65
C ALA A 301 7.21 9.40 -20.05
N ALA A 302 6.37 8.66 -20.78
CA ALA A 302 5.08 9.17 -21.27
C ALA A 302 4.09 9.57 -20.15
N PRO A 303 3.78 8.73 -19.14
CA PRO A 303 2.92 9.14 -18.03
C PRO A 303 3.54 10.27 -17.20
N THR A 304 4.86 10.27 -17.00
CA THR A 304 5.56 11.34 -16.29
C THR A 304 5.37 12.69 -16.99
N GLN A 305 5.65 12.77 -18.29
CA GLN A 305 5.44 13.97 -19.09
C GLN A 305 3.97 14.40 -19.09
N PHE A 306 3.05 13.45 -19.20
CA PHE A 306 1.62 13.73 -19.24
C PHE A 306 1.14 14.46 -17.98
N TYR A 307 1.52 13.99 -16.79
CA TYR A 307 1.04 14.56 -15.53
C TYR A 307 1.89 15.73 -15.04
N ALA A 308 3.22 15.59 -15.04
CA ALA A 308 4.11 16.64 -14.54
C ALA A 308 4.09 17.89 -15.45
N GLY A 309 3.67 17.78 -16.71
CA GLY A 309 3.58 18.91 -17.64
C GLY A 309 2.25 19.68 -17.61
N THR A 310 1.35 19.35 -16.68
CA THR A 310 0.03 20.02 -16.56
C THR A 310 0.12 21.40 -15.91
N ASP A 311 -0.97 22.15 -15.94
CA ASP A 311 -1.03 23.48 -15.30
C ASP A 311 -1.15 23.36 -13.79
N ALA A 312 -0.41 24.22 -13.06
CA ALA A 312 -0.46 24.28 -11.61
C ALA A 312 -0.41 25.71 -11.04
N GLY A 313 -0.87 25.88 -9.80
CA GLY A 313 -0.57 27.10 -9.04
C GLY A 313 0.93 27.23 -8.80
N ILE A 314 1.55 26.16 -8.29
CA ILE A 314 3.00 26.05 -8.07
C ILE A 314 3.49 24.77 -8.74
N ALA A 315 4.53 24.83 -9.56
CA ALA A 315 5.22 23.64 -10.04
C ALA A 315 6.71 23.73 -9.71
N THR A 316 7.27 22.68 -9.12
CA THR A 316 8.70 22.55 -8.83
C THR A 316 9.31 21.41 -9.63
N TYR A 317 10.48 21.66 -10.23
CA TYR A 317 11.19 20.69 -11.06
C TYR A 317 12.66 20.62 -10.67
N ALA A 318 13.09 19.44 -10.22
CA ALA A 318 14.46 19.15 -9.80
C ALA A 318 15.03 20.18 -8.79
N ALA A 319 14.19 20.59 -7.84
CA ALA A 319 14.57 21.52 -6.78
C ALA A 319 14.42 20.87 -5.40
N ASP A 320 15.50 20.96 -4.63
CA ASP A 320 15.61 20.39 -3.29
C ASP A 320 15.37 21.44 -2.20
N GLU A 321 15.06 20.99 -0.97
CA GLU A 321 14.87 21.85 0.20
C GLU A 321 13.80 22.94 -0.04
N LEU A 322 12.60 22.56 -0.46
CA LEU A 322 11.48 23.48 -0.73
C LEU A 322 10.53 23.59 0.46
N LEU A 323 10.09 24.81 0.78
CA LEU A 323 9.00 25.07 1.72
C LEU A 323 7.84 25.79 1.02
N VAL A 324 6.65 25.19 1.02
CA VAL A 324 5.38 25.85 0.68
C VAL A 324 4.52 25.88 1.93
N GLN A 325 4.23 27.07 2.45
CA GLN A 325 3.56 27.24 3.74
C GLN A 325 2.51 28.35 3.72
N ASP A 326 1.33 28.14 4.32
CA ASP A 326 0.27 29.17 4.40
C ASP A 326 -0.07 29.75 3.02
N VAL A 327 -0.26 28.87 2.04
CA VAL A 327 -0.62 29.23 0.66
C VAL A 327 -2.04 28.77 0.36
N ARG A 328 -2.80 29.64 -0.32
CA ARG A 328 -4.14 29.32 -0.85
C ARG A 328 -4.09 29.28 -2.36
N ILE A 329 -4.61 28.23 -2.98
CA ILE A 329 -4.61 28.07 -4.45
C ILE A 329 -6.03 27.78 -4.93
N ASP A 330 -6.52 28.59 -5.88
CA ASP A 330 -7.71 28.30 -6.67
C ASP A 330 -7.27 27.88 -8.08
N THR A 331 -7.64 26.67 -8.50
CA THR A 331 -7.12 26.08 -9.74
C THR A 331 -8.18 25.26 -10.48
N PRO A 332 -8.30 25.38 -11.81
CA PRO A 332 -9.06 24.45 -12.62
C PRO A 332 -8.28 23.18 -12.97
N ALA A 333 -6.98 23.10 -12.65
CA ALA A 333 -6.09 21.99 -13.00
C ALA A 333 -5.45 21.37 -11.74
N SER A 334 -4.15 21.61 -11.50
CA SER A 334 -3.44 21.16 -10.30
C SER A 334 -3.16 22.31 -9.33
N GLY A 335 -3.07 22.03 -8.03
CA GLY A 335 -2.62 23.01 -7.04
C GLY A 335 -1.10 23.12 -7.05
N ILE A 336 -0.43 22.04 -6.62
CA ILE A 336 1.03 21.95 -6.54
C ILE A 336 1.52 20.73 -7.32
N ILE A 337 2.54 20.91 -8.15
CA ILE A 337 3.29 19.83 -8.80
C ILE A 337 4.70 19.79 -8.20
N THR A 338 5.16 18.62 -7.79
CA THR A 338 6.57 18.38 -7.45
C THR A 338 7.14 17.30 -8.35
N TYR A 339 8.31 17.55 -8.94
CA TYR A 339 8.98 16.61 -9.82
C TYR A 339 10.46 16.51 -9.46
N ALA A 340 10.93 15.29 -9.17
CA ALA A 340 12.33 14.96 -8.95
C ALA A 340 13.05 15.83 -7.89
N GLY A 341 12.35 16.25 -6.83
CA GLY A 341 12.92 17.04 -5.74
C GLY A 341 12.95 16.30 -4.40
N ALA A 342 13.93 16.63 -3.56
CA ALA A 342 14.12 16.07 -2.23
C ALA A 342 13.85 17.11 -1.12
N ASP A 343 13.50 16.60 0.06
CA ASP A 343 13.28 17.41 1.28
C ASP A 343 12.27 18.54 1.08
N ILE A 344 11.15 18.21 0.42
CA ILE A 344 10.06 19.14 0.15
C ILE A 344 9.07 19.13 1.32
N VAL A 345 8.67 20.31 1.80
CA VAL A 345 7.65 20.49 2.84
C VAL A 345 6.50 21.32 2.29
N ILE A 346 5.30 20.74 2.24
CA ILE A 346 4.04 21.38 1.89
C ILE A 346 3.16 21.35 3.14
N ARG A 347 2.94 22.50 3.77
CA ARG A 347 2.21 22.57 5.03
C ARG A 347 1.26 23.77 5.10
N ASP A 348 0.17 23.62 5.85
CA ASP A 348 -0.80 24.70 6.04
C ASP A 348 -1.33 25.27 4.70
N VAL A 349 -1.43 24.44 3.65
CA VAL A 349 -1.90 24.81 2.32
C VAL A 349 -3.40 24.56 2.18
N THR A 350 -4.10 25.42 1.44
CA THR A 350 -5.47 25.15 0.99
C THR A 350 -5.53 25.16 -0.53
N VAL A 351 -5.95 24.05 -1.15
CA VAL A 351 -6.22 23.99 -2.59
C VAL A 351 -7.70 23.77 -2.84
N SER A 352 -8.29 24.64 -3.65
CA SER A 352 -9.66 24.55 -4.13
C SER A 352 -9.66 24.22 -5.63
N GLY A 353 -10.10 23.01 -5.96
CA GLY A 353 -10.33 22.56 -7.33
C GLY A 353 -11.81 22.62 -7.73
N PRO A 354 -12.15 22.21 -8.97
CA PRO A 354 -13.54 22.19 -9.45
C PRO A 354 -14.46 21.28 -8.60
N GLU A 355 -15.71 21.73 -8.42
CA GLU A 355 -16.74 20.96 -7.69
C GLU A 355 -17.07 19.62 -8.37
N ASP A 356 -17.02 19.55 -9.71
CA ASP A 356 -17.03 18.28 -10.44
C ASP A 356 -15.60 17.73 -10.49
N PRO A 357 -15.30 16.63 -9.79
CA PRO A 357 -13.96 16.05 -9.74
C PRO A 357 -13.41 15.59 -11.08
N SER A 358 -14.25 15.46 -12.12
CA SER A 358 -13.80 15.10 -13.46
C SER A 358 -13.23 16.26 -14.26
N ASP A 359 -13.44 17.51 -13.81
CA ASP A 359 -12.98 18.71 -14.51
C ASP A 359 -11.58 19.16 -14.08
N GLY A 360 -11.10 18.76 -12.90
CA GLY A 360 -9.77 19.10 -12.36
C GLY A 360 -8.84 17.90 -12.22
N LEU A 361 -7.57 18.13 -11.86
CA LEU A 361 -6.55 17.08 -11.82
C LEU A 361 -6.15 16.68 -10.40
N ALA A 362 -5.45 17.55 -9.66
CA ALA A 362 -5.10 17.24 -8.28
C ALA A 362 -4.86 18.45 -7.36
N GLY A 363 -5.05 18.26 -6.05
CA GLY A 363 -4.52 19.19 -5.05
C GLY A 363 -2.98 19.22 -5.08
N VAL A 364 -2.36 18.05 -4.93
CA VAL A 364 -0.91 17.84 -5.11
C VAL A 364 -0.65 16.68 -6.09
N LEU A 365 0.27 16.90 -7.02
CA LEU A 365 0.89 15.87 -7.86
C LEU A 365 2.38 15.78 -7.49
N SER A 366 2.79 14.69 -6.84
CA SER A 366 4.19 14.44 -6.51
C SER A 366 4.74 13.30 -7.33
N PHE A 367 5.79 13.59 -8.10
CA PHE A 367 6.46 12.66 -8.99
C PHE A 367 7.93 12.56 -8.60
N GLN A 368 8.40 11.34 -8.33
CA GLN A 368 9.80 11.09 -8.04
C GLN A 368 10.37 11.99 -6.93
N SER A 369 9.53 12.37 -5.97
CA SER A 369 9.89 13.34 -4.93
C SER A 369 9.74 12.75 -3.55
N ALA A 370 10.57 13.19 -2.61
CA ALA A 370 10.44 12.83 -1.20
C ALA A 370 9.90 14.04 -0.42
N SER A 371 8.66 13.93 0.05
CA SER A 371 7.91 15.09 0.56
C SER A 371 7.31 14.85 1.96
N VAL A 372 7.08 15.94 2.69
CA VAL A 372 6.14 15.99 3.81
C VAL A 372 4.96 16.85 3.39
N ILE A 373 3.76 16.28 3.43
CA ILE A 373 2.51 16.97 3.10
C ILE A 373 1.64 16.93 4.36
N GLU A 374 1.52 18.06 5.05
CA GLU A 374 0.83 18.10 6.35
C GLU A 374 -0.10 19.27 6.57
N ALA A 375 -1.03 19.12 7.52
CA ALA A 375 -1.91 20.18 8.03
C ALA A 375 -2.63 20.97 6.91
N SER A 376 -2.88 20.35 5.77
CA SER A 376 -3.38 21.00 4.56
C SER A 376 -4.80 20.55 4.20
N THR A 377 -5.51 21.36 3.42
CA THR A 377 -6.88 21.11 2.97
C THR A 377 -6.96 21.05 1.45
N TYR A 378 -7.53 19.96 0.92
CA TYR A 378 -7.68 19.74 -0.53
C TYR A 378 -9.15 19.46 -0.86
N GLN A 379 -9.76 20.31 -1.69
CA GLN A 379 -11.19 20.23 -2.03
C GLN A 379 -11.40 20.11 -3.54
N GLY A 380 -12.27 19.19 -3.95
CA GLY A 380 -12.62 19.01 -5.37
C GLY A 380 -11.48 18.44 -6.25
N GLY A 381 -11.72 18.32 -7.55
CA GLY A 381 -10.76 17.74 -8.49
C GLY A 381 -10.58 16.20 -8.39
N SER A 382 -9.86 15.62 -9.35
CA SER A 382 -9.78 14.17 -9.52
C SER A 382 -9.01 13.47 -8.39
N ASN A 383 -7.89 14.03 -7.93
CA ASN A 383 -7.12 13.54 -6.79
C ASN A 383 -6.96 14.63 -5.73
N GLY A 384 -7.04 14.32 -4.45
CA GLY A 384 -6.60 15.28 -3.42
C GLY A 384 -5.07 15.35 -3.40
N ILE A 385 -4.43 14.22 -3.13
CA ILE A 385 -2.97 14.06 -3.16
C ILE A 385 -2.64 12.83 -4.01
N TYR A 386 -1.80 12.99 -5.03
CA TYR A 386 -1.34 11.92 -5.89
C TYR A 386 0.17 11.77 -5.79
N LEU A 387 0.64 10.55 -5.55
CA LEU A 387 2.05 10.19 -5.55
C LEU A 387 2.37 9.20 -6.66
N TYR A 388 3.46 9.45 -7.35
CA TYR A 388 4.05 8.54 -8.32
C TYR A 388 5.55 8.39 -8.04
N ARG A 389 6.01 7.17 -7.78
CA ARG A 389 7.43 6.87 -7.49
C ARG A 389 8.05 7.80 -6.46
N SER A 390 7.30 8.14 -5.42
CA SER A 390 7.67 9.18 -4.43
C SER A 390 7.94 8.57 -3.05
N PRO A 391 8.98 7.71 -2.92
CA PRO A 391 9.21 6.92 -1.71
C PRO A 391 9.51 7.81 -0.51
N THR A 392 9.28 7.29 0.68
CA THR A 392 9.55 8.01 1.95
C THR A 392 8.74 9.28 2.15
N THR A 393 7.68 9.47 1.36
CA THR A 393 6.75 10.59 1.54
C THR A 393 5.86 10.36 2.76
N VAL A 394 5.65 11.41 3.54
CA VAL A 394 4.75 11.41 4.71
C VAL A 394 3.57 12.34 4.41
N ILE A 395 2.36 11.78 4.43
CA ILE A 395 1.10 12.51 4.27
C ILE A 395 0.35 12.43 5.59
N ARG A 396 0.31 13.53 6.37
CA ARG A 396 -0.32 13.50 7.69
C ARG A 396 -1.21 14.69 8.02
N GLU A 397 -2.21 14.47 8.85
CA GLU A 397 -3.07 15.54 9.40
C GLU A 397 -3.76 16.41 8.33
N ASN A 398 -3.99 15.88 7.13
CA ASN A 398 -4.66 16.60 6.05
C ASN A 398 -6.17 16.37 6.08
N THR A 399 -6.93 17.34 5.55
CA THR A 399 -8.37 17.22 5.30
C THR A 399 -8.65 17.19 3.80
N LEU A 400 -9.31 16.13 3.32
CA LEU A 400 -9.65 15.95 1.91
C LEU A 400 -11.16 15.79 1.74
N GLU A 401 -11.77 16.64 0.91
CA GLU A 401 -13.22 16.67 0.74
C GLU A 401 -13.65 16.74 -0.73
N GLY A 402 -14.58 15.85 -1.12
CA GLY A 402 -15.27 15.92 -2.39
C GLY A 402 -14.44 15.57 -3.64
N ASN A 403 -13.20 15.11 -3.47
CA ASN A 403 -12.37 14.63 -4.59
C ASN A 403 -12.93 13.34 -5.19
N ARG A 404 -12.51 12.94 -6.40
CA ARG A 404 -12.84 11.60 -6.91
C ARG A 404 -12.04 10.54 -6.15
N LEU A 405 -10.74 10.74 -6.03
CA LEU A 405 -9.81 9.97 -5.21
C LEU A 405 -9.21 10.90 -4.16
N GLY A 406 -9.14 10.46 -2.91
CA GLY A 406 -8.56 11.28 -1.84
C GLY A 406 -7.03 11.28 -1.91
N ILE A 407 -6.40 10.28 -1.30
CA ILE A 407 -4.96 10.01 -1.41
C ILE A 407 -4.74 8.85 -2.36
N HIS A 408 -3.93 9.03 -3.40
CA HIS A 408 -3.71 8.05 -4.45
C HIS A 408 -2.22 7.82 -4.69
N LEU A 409 -1.75 6.60 -4.45
CA LEU A 409 -0.35 6.19 -4.64
C LEU A 409 -0.25 5.22 -5.81
N MET A 410 0.72 5.47 -6.70
CA MET A 410 1.16 4.56 -7.74
C MET A 410 2.67 4.35 -7.63
N HIS A 411 3.10 3.09 -7.63
CA HIS A 411 4.53 2.72 -7.60
C HIS A 411 5.29 3.44 -6.49
N THR A 412 4.69 3.57 -5.31
CA THR A 412 5.27 4.35 -4.21
C THR A 412 5.39 3.45 -2.99
N ASP A 413 6.63 3.10 -2.68
CA ASP A 413 7.01 2.30 -1.53
C ASP A 413 7.27 3.17 -0.32
N ASP A 414 7.25 2.55 0.87
CA ASP A 414 7.81 3.17 2.07
C ASP A 414 7.15 4.53 2.39
N ALA A 415 5.87 4.74 2.09
CA ALA A 415 5.13 5.96 2.45
C ALA A 415 4.38 5.79 3.78
N LEU A 416 4.20 6.90 4.51
CA LEU A 416 3.35 6.96 5.71
C LEU A 416 2.14 7.87 5.42
N LEU A 417 0.94 7.31 5.56
CA LEU A 417 -0.33 8.02 5.48
C LEU A 417 -0.95 8.00 6.88
N ALA A 418 -0.85 9.11 7.61
CA ALA A 418 -1.21 9.16 9.02
C ALA A 418 -2.26 10.22 9.37
N ASP A 419 -3.26 9.89 10.18
CA ASP A 419 -4.16 10.88 10.80
C ASP A 419 -4.87 11.84 9.81
N ASN A 420 -5.09 11.42 8.57
CA ASN A 420 -5.81 12.21 7.59
C ASN A 420 -7.32 12.02 7.74
N VAL A 421 -8.09 13.07 7.43
CA VAL A 421 -9.55 13.06 7.45
C VAL A 421 -10.08 13.20 6.02
N LEU A 422 -10.71 12.14 5.53
CA LEU A 422 -11.24 12.03 4.17
C LEU A 422 -12.76 11.89 4.22
N ARG A 423 -13.47 12.77 3.50
CA ARG A 423 -14.92 12.77 3.43
C ARG A 423 -15.43 12.91 2.00
N GLY A 424 -16.40 12.06 1.65
CA GLY A 424 -17.24 12.29 0.47
C GLY A 424 -16.49 12.07 -0.84
N GLN A 425 -15.50 11.19 -0.87
CA GLN A 425 -14.81 10.88 -2.12
C GLN A 425 -15.75 10.11 -3.06
N GLN A 426 -15.81 10.49 -4.34
CA GLN A 426 -16.74 9.85 -5.28
C GLN A 426 -16.39 8.39 -5.58
N ASN A 427 -15.11 8.02 -5.47
CA ASN A 427 -14.64 6.68 -5.77
C ASN A 427 -13.92 6.03 -4.59
N THR A 428 -12.75 6.54 -4.21
CA THR A 428 -11.93 5.91 -3.16
C THR A 428 -11.29 6.96 -2.26
N GLY A 429 -11.30 6.75 -0.96
CA GLY A 429 -10.67 7.64 0.01
C GLY A 429 -9.16 7.53 -0.08
N ILE A 430 -8.60 6.38 0.28
CA ILE A 430 -7.17 6.08 0.15
C ILE A 430 -7.00 4.91 -0.82
N TYR A 431 -6.27 5.14 -1.91
CA TYR A 431 -6.05 4.16 -2.96
C TYR A 431 -4.55 3.94 -3.22
N ILE A 432 -4.08 2.72 -3.00
CA ILE A 432 -2.68 2.35 -3.24
C ILE A 432 -2.66 1.27 -4.32
N MET A 433 -1.90 1.50 -5.39
CA MET A 433 -1.89 0.63 -6.56
C MET A 433 -0.49 0.39 -7.12
N THR A 434 -0.43 -0.55 -8.05
CA THR A 434 0.73 -0.90 -8.89
C THR A 434 1.89 -1.57 -8.15
N GLY A 435 1.52 -2.35 -7.13
CA GLY A 435 2.41 -3.31 -6.47
C GLY A 435 3.45 -2.74 -5.49
N PRO A 436 3.19 -1.66 -4.73
CA PRO A 436 4.19 -1.11 -3.83
C PRO A 436 4.37 -1.94 -2.56
N GLN A 437 5.35 -1.56 -1.75
CA GLN A 437 5.73 -2.28 -0.53
C GLN A 437 5.96 -1.35 0.65
N ARG A 438 5.83 -1.91 1.86
CA ARG A 438 6.23 -1.29 3.13
C ARG A 438 5.58 0.07 3.39
N ASN A 439 4.39 0.29 2.85
CA ASN A 439 3.57 1.45 3.18
C ASN A 439 2.91 1.27 4.55
N ALA A 440 2.72 2.38 5.27
CA ALA A 440 1.97 2.43 6.52
C ALA A 440 0.76 3.36 6.37
N VAL A 441 -0.43 2.86 6.69
CA VAL A 441 -1.70 3.60 6.66
C VAL A 441 -2.29 3.54 8.06
N VAL A 442 -2.11 4.60 8.84
CA VAL A 442 -2.34 4.60 10.29
C VAL A 442 -3.26 5.75 10.73
N GLY A 443 -4.24 5.48 11.59
CA GLY A 443 -5.02 6.54 12.23
C GLY A 443 -5.96 7.36 11.32
N ASN A 444 -6.09 7.01 10.04
CA ASN A 444 -6.89 7.80 9.10
C ASN A 444 -8.38 7.60 9.34
N THR A 445 -9.16 8.66 9.14
CA THR A 445 -10.62 8.61 9.16
C THR A 445 -11.15 8.78 7.74
N VAL A 446 -11.84 7.76 7.22
CA VAL A 446 -12.49 7.81 5.90
C VAL A 446 -13.98 7.55 6.02
N ARG A 447 -14.79 8.47 5.50
CA ARG A 447 -16.24 8.38 5.59
C ARG A 447 -17.01 8.87 4.37
N GLU A 448 -18.25 8.39 4.25
CA GLU A 448 -19.20 8.79 3.21
C GLU A 448 -18.63 8.63 1.79
N THR A 449 -17.82 7.60 1.58
CA THR A 449 -17.10 7.34 0.33
C THR A 449 -17.55 6.03 -0.30
N ALA A 450 -17.44 5.87 -1.63
CA ALA A 450 -17.77 4.59 -2.28
C ALA A 450 -16.82 3.45 -1.84
N THR A 451 -15.52 3.67 -1.76
CA THR A 451 -14.56 2.76 -1.10
C THR A 451 -13.68 3.52 -0.12
N GLY A 452 -13.73 3.18 1.17
CA GLY A 452 -12.96 3.89 2.21
C GLY A 452 -11.46 3.74 2.00
N LEU A 453 -10.96 2.51 2.14
CA LEU A 453 -9.53 2.21 2.02
C LEU A 453 -9.32 1.01 1.10
N SER A 454 -8.47 1.19 0.09
CA SER A 454 -8.06 0.13 -0.84
C SER A 454 -6.54 0.09 -0.99
N PRO A 455 -5.82 -0.56 -0.06
CA PRO A 455 -4.40 -0.78 -0.16
C PRO A 455 -4.11 -1.90 -1.16
N GLY A 456 -3.06 -1.72 -1.95
CA GLY A 456 -2.54 -2.69 -2.91
C GLY A 456 -1.03 -2.85 -2.73
N GLY A 457 -0.47 -3.94 -3.25
CA GLY A 457 0.94 -4.27 -3.06
C GLY A 457 1.18 -5.31 -1.96
N SER A 458 2.36 -5.30 -1.34
CA SER A 458 2.70 -6.24 -0.27
C SER A 458 3.28 -5.53 0.96
N ASP A 459 3.43 -6.28 2.06
CA ASP A 459 4.15 -5.82 3.27
C ASP A 459 3.65 -4.49 3.84
N THR A 460 2.36 -4.20 3.64
CA THR A 460 1.73 -2.95 4.08
C THR A 460 1.24 -3.11 5.51
N TYR A 461 1.39 -2.07 6.32
CA TYR A 461 0.81 -1.96 7.66
C TYR A 461 -0.42 -1.06 7.64
N VAL A 462 -1.59 -1.61 7.97
CA VAL A 462 -2.87 -0.90 8.00
C VAL A 462 -3.46 -0.98 9.40
N ALA A 463 -3.40 0.11 10.15
CA ALA A 463 -3.83 0.07 11.54
C ALA A 463 -4.55 1.32 12.05
N GLU A 464 -5.40 1.13 13.06
CA GLU A 464 -6.02 2.23 13.80
C GLU A 464 -6.88 3.18 12.93
N ASN A 465 -7.25 2.76 11.72
CA ASN A 465 -8.09 3.55 10.83
C ASN A 465 -9.56 3.44 11.23
N SER A 466 -10.30 4.53 11.05
CA SER A 466 -11.75 4.61 11.19
C SER A 466 -12.39 4.67 9.80
N LEU A 467 -13.00 3.56 9.37
CA LEU A 467 -13.62 3.39 8.06
C LEU A 467 -15.14 3.30 8.26
N VAL A 468 -15.83 4.42 8.15
CA VAL A 468 -17.24 4.52 8.57
C VAL A 468 -18.18 5.09 7.53
N GLU A 469 -19.40 4.56 7.46
CA GLU A 469 -20.45 5.07 6.56
C GLU A 469 -20.04 5.10 5.06
N ASN A 470 -19.24 4.12 4.63
CA ASN A 470 -18.85 3.94 3.23
C ASN A 470 -19.70 2.85 2.56
N GLU A 471 -19.76 2.84 1.22
CA GLU A 471 -20.37 1.70 0.51
C GLU A 471 -19.50 0.44 0.71
N LEU A 472 -18.18 0.57 0.62
CA LEU A 472 -17.21 -0.44 1.04
C LEU A 472 -16.21 0.19 2.01
N GLY A 473 -16.11 -0.32 3.23
CA GLY A 473 -15.16 0.18 4.24
C GLY A 473 -13.71 -0.11 3.86
N LEU A 474 -13.35 -1.40 3.77
CA LEU A 474 -11.99 -1.87 3.58
C LEU A 474 -11.88 -2.89 2.45
N ARG A 475 -10.98 -2.65 1.50
CA ARG A 475 -10.51 -3.68 0.57
C ARG A 475 -9.26 -4.34 1.14
N VAL A 476 -9.17 -5.67 1.04
CA VAL A 476 -8.01 -6.46 1.47
C VAL A 476 -7.43 -7.14 0.24
N ASP A 477 -6.66 -6.39 -0.55
CA ASP A 477 -6.08 -6.88 -1.81
C ASP A 477 -4.55 -6.97 -1.80
N THR A 478 -3.92 -6.60 -0.69
CA THR A 478 -2.48 -6.77 -0.51
C THR A 478 -2.09 -8.23 -0.23
N THR A 479 -0.79 -8.51 -0.19
CA THR A 479 -0.20 -9.76 0.30
C THR A 479 0.79 -9.50 1.43
N ALA A 480 1.01 -10.51 2.29
CA ALA A 480 1.97 -10.47 3.40
C ALA A 480 1.82 -9.23 4.33
N SER A 481 0.62 -8.65 4.39
CA SER A 481 0.35 -7.38 5.08
C SER A 481 -0.32 -7.60 6.44
N ILE A 482 -0.26 -6.59 7.29
CA ILE A 482 -0.90 -6.58 8.61
C ILE A 482 -2.05 -5.57 8.61
N TYR A 483 -3.22 -6.03 9.03
CA TYR A 483 -4.42 -5.22 9.26
C TYR A 483 -4.84 -5.39 10.72
N GLU A 484 -4.60 -4.40 11.57
CA GLU A 484 -4.95 -4.49 12.99
C GLU A 484 -5.53 -3.24 13.60
N ASN A 485 -6.35 -3.40 14.63
CA ASN A 485 -6.90 -2.28 15.42
C ASN A 485 -7.73 -1.26 14.61
N ASN A 486 -8.22 -1.62 13.42
CA ASN A 486 -9.09 -0.75 12.63
C ASN A 486 -10.54 -0.86 13.09
N VAL A 487 -11.28 0.25 13.06
CA VAL A 487 -12.74 0.28 13.25
C VAL A 487 -13.41 0.40 11.89
N VAL A 488 -14.21 -0.60 11.54
CA VAL A 488 -14.97 -0.68 10.30
C VAL A 488 -16.45 -0.69 10.66
N ALA A 489 -17.12 0.47 10.60
CA ALA A 489 -18.45 0.63 11.16
C ALA A 489 -19.49 1.30 10.24
N GLY A 490 -20.73 0.79 10.24
CA GLY A 490 -21.84 1.43 9.53
C GLY A 490 -21.71 1.46 8.00
N ASN A 491 -20.86 0.62 7.41
CA ASN A 491 -20.67 0.54 5.95
C ASN A 491 -21.70 -0.41 5.30
N ASP A 492 -21.97 -0.30 4.00
CA ASP A 492 -22.79 -1.30 3.29
C ASP A 492 -22.05 -2.64 3.17
N VAL A 493 -20.74 -2.62 2.98
CA VAL A 493 -19.86 -3.78 3.13
C VAL A 493 -18.68 -3.34 4.00
N GLY A 494 -18.43 -4.04 5.10
CA GLY A 494 -17.32 -3.76 6.02
C GLY A 494 -15.99 -4.02 5.34
N ALA A 495 -15.70 -5.28 4.99
CA ALA A 495 -14.51 -5.65 4.25
C ALA A 495 -14.79 -6.51 3.02
N ALA A 496 -13.97 -6.36 1.98
CA ALA A 496 -13.97 -7.23 0.81
C ALA A 496 -12.56 -7.69 0.47
N VAL A 497 -12.35 -9.01 0.40
CA VAL A 497 -11.06 -9.62 0.03
C VAL A 497 -11.15 -10.26 -1.35
N SER A 498 -10.25 -9.90 -2.26
CA SER A 498 -10.17 -10.54 -3.57
C SER A 498 -8.86 -11.27 -3.85
N THR A 499 -7.80 -11.00 -3.08
CA THR A 499 -6.49 -11.67 -3.21
C THR A 499 -6.59 -13.18 -3.10
N ILE A 500 -5.91 -13.90 -3.99
CA ILE A 500 -5.86 -15.36 -4.04
C ILE A 500 -4.82 -15.94 -3.08
N LEU A 501 -3.90 -15.12 -2.57
CA LEU A 501 -2.90 -15.50 -1.57
C LEU A 501 -3.38 -15.09 -0.17
N PRO A 502 -3.74 -16.05 0.70
CA PRO A 502 -4.24 -15.77 2.04
C PRO A 502 -3.08 -15.50 3.01
N THR A 503 -2.19 -14.57 2.69
CA THR A 503 -0.96 -14.31 3.47
C THR A 503 -1.14 -13.22 4.53
N ASN A 504 -2.14 -12.36 4.40
CA ASN A 504 -2.35 -11.25 5.32
C ASN A 504 -2.72 -11.71 6.75
N ARG A 505 -2.26 -10.95 7.74
CA ARG A 505 -2.69 -11.04 9.15
C ARG A 505 -3.78 -9.99 9.38
N VAL A 506 -4.98 -10.42 9.74
CA VAL A 506 -6.12 -9.54 10.01
C VAL A 506 -6.67 -9.86 11.40
N VAL A 507 -6.33 -9.03 12.40
CA VAL A 507 -6.62 -9.29 13.83
C VAL A 507 -6.92 -8.01 14.59
N GLY A 508 -7.67 -8.08 15.69
CA GLY A 508 -7.93 -6.92 16.55
C GLY A 508 -8.78 -5.82 15.91
N ASN A 509 -9.39 -6.07 14.75
CA ASN A 509 -10.27 -5.09 14.10
C ASN A 509 -11.70 -5.20 14.65
N ASP A 510 -12.45 -4.11 14.58
CA ASP A 510 -13.84 -4.06 15.04
C ASP A 510 -14.81 -3.83 13.88
N PHE A 511 -15.64 -4.83 13.59
CA PHE A 511 -16.68 -4.77 12.57
C PHE A 511 -18.05 -4.54 13.23
N VAL A 512 -18.58 -3.32 13.08
CA VAL A 512 -19.77 -2.86 13.83
C VAL A 512 -20.84 -2.33 12.89
N ALA A 513 -22.06 -2.83 12.99
CA ALA A 513 -23.23 -2.34 12.26
C ALA A 513 -23.13 -2.30 10.73
N ASN A 514 -22.14 -2.97 10.12
CA ASN A 514 -22.02 -3.04 8.67
C ASN A 514 -23.15 -3.87 8.04
N GLY A 515 -23.59 -3.47 6.85
CA GLY A 515 -24.32 -4.25 5.85
C GLY A 515 -23.82 -5.69 5.79
N GLU A 516 -22.73 -5.97 5.13
CA GLU A 516 -22.08 -7.28 5.23
C GLU A 516 -20.75 -7.08 5.94
N HIS A 517 -20.52 -7.75 7.07
CA HIS A 517 -19.27 -7.56 7.81
C HIS A 517 -18.04 -7.86 6.94
N ALA A 518 -18.07 -8.94 6.17
CA ALA A 518 -17.05 -9.20 5.15
C ALA A 518 -17.57 -10.07 3.99
N THR A 519 -16.99 -9.87 2.80
CA THR A 519 -17.21 -10.68 1.60
C THR A 519 -15.86 -11.18 1.05
N ALA A 520 -15.88 -12.28 0.29
CA ALA A 520 -14.67 -12.85 -0.30
C ALA A 520 -14.89 -13.36 -1.72
N SER A 521 -13.87 -13.18 -2.57
CA SER A 521 -13.80 -13.84 -3.87
C SER A 521 -13.53 -15.35 -3.70
N ALA A 522 -13.87 -16.12 -4.73
CA ALA A 522 -13.48 -17.53 -4.81
C ALA A 522 -11.95 -17.66 -4.67
N GLY A 523 -11.51 -18.53 -3.78
CA GLY A 523 -10.10 -18.65 -3.43
C GLY A 523 -9.89 -19.61 -2.25
N PRO A 524 -8.66 -19.73 -1.74
CA PRO A 524 -8.38 -20.54 -0.56
C PRO A 524 -9.06 -19.96 0.69
N LEU A 525 -9.07 -20.77 1.75
CA LEU A 525 -9.52 -20.35 3.07
C LEU A 525 -8.62 -19.22 3.59
N ARG A 526 -9.24 -18.14 4.06
CA ARG A 526 -8.55 -17.01 4.71
C ARG A 526 -8.82 -17.09 6.21
N ILE A 527 -7.75 -17.11 7.01
CA ILE A 527 -7.83 -17.20 8.47
C ILE A 527 -7.54 -15.81 9.04
N TRP A 528 -8.58 -15.15 9.56
CA TRP A 528 -8.51 -13.80 10.15
C TRP A 528 -8.44 -13.90 11.67
N SER A 529 -7.42 -14.62 12.12
CA SER A 529 -7.04 -14.80 13.52
C SER A 529 -5.59 -15.28 13.54
N HIS A 530 -4.81 -14.87 14.53
CA HIS A 530 -3.38 -15.22 14.62
C HIS A 530 -2.96 -15.29 16.09
N GLY A 531 -2.19 -16.31 16.48
CA GLY A 531 -1.68 -16.41 17.86
C GLY A 531 -2.75 -16.54 18.95
N GLY A 532 -4.00 -16.81 18.58
CA GLY A 532 -5.14 -16.80 19.50
C GLY A 532 -5.83 -15.43 19.64
N ASP A 533 -5.40 -14.42 18.88
CA ASP A 533 -6.08 -13.13 18.77
C ASP A 533 -6.93 -13.13 17.50
N GLY A 534 -8.14 -12.57 17.58
CA GLY A 534 -9.09 -12.45 16.47
C GLY A 534 -9.68 -11.06 16.42
N ASN A 535 -10.74 -10.90 15.63
CA ASN A 535 -11.44 -9.64 15.44
C ASN A 535 -12.74 -9.62 16.25
N TYR A 536 -13.23 -8.43 16.55
CA TYR A 536 -14.57 -8.25 17.06
C TYR A 536 -15.53 -8.17 15.88
N TRP A 537 -16.50 -9.08 15.87
CA TRP A 537 -17.60 -9.09 14.93
C TRP A 537 -18.87 -8.87 15.72
N GLN A 538 -19.51 -7.72 15.57
CA GLN A 538 -20.81 -7.48 16.21
C GLN A 538 -21.74 -8.66 15.88
N GLY A 539 -22.26 -9.33 16.92
CA GLY A 539 -23.12 -10.52 16.80
C GLY A 539 -22.44 -11.82 16.33
N GLY A 540 -21.17 -11.80 15.92
CA GLY A 540 -20.46 -12.97 15.39
C GLY A 540 -19.96 -13.94 16.46
N ALA A 541 -19.63 -13.42 17.64
CA ALA A 541 -19.28 -14.22 18.81
C ALA A 541 -20.54 -14.90 19.38
N GLY A 542 -20.43 -16.20 19.68
CA GLY A 542 -21.48 -16.97 20.36
C GLY A 542 -21.65 -16.56 21.83
N VAL A 543 -22.25 -17.43 22.65
CA VAL A 543 -22.15 -17.23 24.11
C VAL A 543 -20.68 -17.44 24.49
N ALA A 544 -20.21 -16.77 25.54
CA ALA A 544 -18.83 -16.88 26.00
C ALA A 544 -18.60 -18.07 26.93
N ASP A 545 -17.40 -18.64 26.91
CA ASP A 545 -16.84 -19.51 27.94
C ASP A 545 -15.73 -18.70 28.64
N GLY A 546 -16.15 -17.98 29.69
CA GLY A 546 -15.34 -16.92 30.28
C GLY A 546 -15.35 -15.67 29.39
N ASP A 547 -14.17 -15.17 29.03
CA ASP A 547 -13.99 -13.92 28.25
C ASP A 547 -13.77 -14.19 26.75
N ARG A 548 -13.94 -15.43 26.30
CA ARG A 548 -13.65 -15.85 24.93
C ARG A 548 -14.90 -16.43 24.26
N ALA A 549 -15.06 -16.18 22.97
CA ALA A 549 -16.16 -16.74 22.20
C ALA A 549 -16.09 -18.29 22.16
N ASP A 550 -17.23 -18.95 22.30
CA ASP A 550 -17.34 -20.43 22.29
C ASP A 550 -17.08 -21.10 20.94
N ARG A 551 -16.99 -20.31 19.86
CA ARG A 551 -16.88 -20.83 18.50
C ARG A 551 -16.16 -19.87 17.58
N SER A 552 -15.61 -20.41 16.49
CA SER A 552 -15.17 -19.62 15.34
C SER A 552 -16.34 -18.90 14.68
N TYR A 553 -16.02 -17.84 13.95
CA TYR A 553 -16.99 -17.05 13.19
C TYR A 553 -16.59 -16.98 11.72
N THR A 554 -17.55 -17.17 10.82
CA THR A 554 -17.33 -17.15 9.37
C THR A 554 -18.20 -16.05 8.75
N PRO A 555 -17.71 -14.81 8.55
CA PRO A 555 -18.54 -13.71 8.02
C PRO A 555 -19.10 -13.97 6.62
N THR A 556 -18.53 -14.92 5.87
CA THR A 556 -18.97 -15.33 4.53
C THR A 556 -19.96 -16.50 4.54
N ASP A 557 -20.23 -17.13 5.68
CA ASP A 557 -21.21 -18.21 5.78
C ASP A 557 -22.65 -17.66 5.77
N ALA A 558 -23.56 -18.40 5.14
CA ALA A 558 -24.93 -17.95 4.90
C ALA A 558 -25.76 -17.77 6.19
N ILE A 559 -25.34 -18.36 7.31
CA ILE A 559 -25.98 -18.26 8.61
C ILE A 559 -25.22 -17.26 9.47
N ASP A 560 -23.90 -17.42 9.60
CA ASP A 560 -23.06 -16.57 10.45
C ASP A 560 -23.14 -15.09 10.04
N SER A 561 -23.11 -14.79 8.75
CA SER A 561 -23.24 -13.43 8.18
C SER A 561 -24.50 -12.66 8.61
N ARG A 562 -25.52 -13.36 9.16
CA ARG A 562 -26.80 -12.76 9.56
C ARG A 562 -26.99 -12.67 11.07
N LEU A 563 -26.01 -13.14 11.86
CA LEU A 563 -26.13 -13.21 13.32
C LEU A 563 -26.35 -11.84 13.98
N HIS A 564 -25.87 -10.75 13.38
CA HIS A 564 -26.04 -9.40 13.88
C HIS A 564 -27.35 -8.72 13.47
N ARG A 565 -28.15 -9.36 12.62
CA ARG A 565 -29.33 -8.72 12.01
C ARG A 565 -30.64 -9.45 12.21
N THR A 566 -30.57 -10.78 12.33
CA THR A 566 -31.74 -11.63 12.26
C THR A 566 -31.91 -12.40 13.56
N ASP A 567 -32.98 -12.08 14.28
CA ASP A 567 -33.41 -12.80 15.47
C ASP A 567 -33.58 -14.30 15.19
N GLY A 568 -33.13 -15.14 16.13
CA GLY A 568 -33.23 -16.60 16.02
C GLY A 568 -32.11 -17.28 15.21
N THR A 569 -31.27 -16.54 14.49
CA THR A 569 -30.11 -17.08 13.76
C THR A 569 -29.13 -17.78 14.70
N GLN A 570 -28.97 -17.31 15.94
CA GLN A 570 -28.16 -17.98 16.97
C GLN A 570 -28.64 -19.41 17.29
N THR A 571 -29.96 -19.67 17.24
CA THR A 571 -30.51 -21.02 17.45
C THR A 571 -30.18 -21.92 16.27
N LEU A 572 -30.28 -21.37 15.05
CA LEU A 572 -29.99 -22.10 13.81
C LEU A 572 -28.49 -22.45 13.70
N ALA A 573 -27.59 -21.51 14.00
CA ALA A 573 -26.15 -21.70 14.00
C ALA A 573 -25.67 -22.81 14.98
N ARG A 574 -26.47 -23.11 16.01
CA ARG A 574 -26.22 -24.18 16.99
C ARG A 574 -26.93 -25.49 16.69
N ALA A 575 -27.68 -25.59 15.59
CA ALA A 575 -28.36 -26.82 15.23
C ALA A 575 -27.33 -27.93 14.94
N PRO A 576 -27.42 -29.12 15.57
CA PRO A 576 -26.41 -30.17 15.41
C PRO A 576 -26.16 -30.59 13.95
N ALA A 577 -27.20 -30.55 13.11
CA ALA A 577 -27.08 -30.87 11.69
C ALA A 577 -26.25 -29.83 10.92
N LEU A 578 -26.35 -28.55 11.28
CA LEU A 578 -25.59 -27.47 10.67
C LEU A 578 -24.15 -27.43 11.20
N GLN A 579 -23.94 -27.72 12.48
CA GLN A 579 -22.60 -27.91 13.03
C GLN A 579 -21.87 -29.11 12.37
N ALA A 580 -22.58 -30.21 12.12
CA ALA A 580 -22.01 -31.35 11.41
C ALA A 580 -21.67 -31.01 9.95
N LEU A 581 -22.49 -30.19 9.27
CA LEU A 581 -22.22 -29.73 7.91
C LEU A 581 -21.04 -28.75 7.86
N ALA A 582 -21.02 -27.75 8.73
CA ALA A 582 -19.91 -26.80 8.86
C ALA A 582 -18.60 -27.52 9.23
N GLY A 583 -18.66 -28.54 10.10
CA GLY A 583 -17.51 -29.39 10.41
C GLY A 583 -17.02 -30.19 9.20
N LEU A 584 -17.93 -30.66 8.32
CA LEU A 584 -17.57 -31.35 7.08
C LEU A 584 -16.95 -30.39 6.06
N GLU A 585 -17.57 -29.23 5.81
CA GLU A 585 -17.06 -28.19 4.92
C GLU A 585 -15.70 -27.67 5.42
N GLY A 586 -15.57 -27.49 6.73
CA GLY A 586 -14.32 -27.17 7.40
C GLY A 586 -13.28 -28.28 7.33
N SER A 587 -13.61 -29.54 7.05
CA SER A 587 -12.65 -30.66 6.97
C SER A 587 -12.26 -31.05 5.54
N VAL A 588 -12.99 -30.58 4.52
CA VAL A 588 -12.77 -30.94 3.12
C VAL A 588 -12.20 -29.73 2.36
N PRO A 589 -10.89 -29.71 2.01
CA PRO A 589 -10.25 -28.55 1.38
C PRO A 589 -10.99 -28.00 0.15
N GLY A 590 -11.54 -28.89 -0.70
CA GLY A 590 -12.30 -28.50 -1.89
C GLY A 590 -13.68 -27.89 -1.62
N MET A 591 -14.18 -27.91 -0.38
CA MET A 591 -15.43 -27.26 0.04
C MET A 591 -15.19 -25.93 0.76
N ARG A 592 -13.94 -25.54 1.03
CA ARG A 592 -13.56 -24.29 1.74
C ARG A 592 -13.43 -23.06 0.82
N THR A 593 -13.98 -23.12 -0.40
CA THR A 593 -13.68 -22.12 -1.44
C THR A 593 -14.32 -20.78 -1.12
N GLY A 594 -13.52 -19.71 -1.08
CA GLY A 594 -13.99 -18.34 -0.92
C GLY A 594 -14.50 -17.98 0.47
N SER A 595 -13.98 -18.62 1.52
CA SER A 595 -14.40 -18.37 2.91
C SER A 595 -13.36 -17.58 3.71
N ILE A 596 -13.86 -16.72 4.60
CA ILE A 596 -13.10 -16.10 5.70
C ILE A 596 -13.52 -16.79 6.99
N VAL A 597 -12.55 -17.19 7.83
CA VAL A 597 -12.81 -17.74 9.16
C VAL A 597 -11.96 -17.02 10.19
N ASP A 598 -12.60 -16.53 11.23
CA ASP A 598 -11.95 -16.09 12.46
C ASP A 598 -12.05 -17.22 13.49
N GLN A 599 -10.92 -17.79 13.90
CA GLN A 599 -10.89 -18.90 14.86
C GLN A 599 -11.01 -18.43 16.31
N ALA A 600 -10.82 -17.13 16.57
CA ALA A 600 -10.72 -16.56 17.90
C ALA A 600 -11.47 -15.22 18.02
N PRO A 601 -12.74 -15.12 17.59
CA PRO A 601 -13.44 -13.84 17.61
C PRO A 601 -13.57 -13.33 19.05
N THR A 602 -13.43 -12.02 19.23
CA THR A 602 -13.48 -11.41 20.55
C THR A 602 -14.91 -11.12 20.98
N CYS A 603 -15.13 -11.15 22.30
CA CYS A 603 -16.45 -10.98 22.88
C CYS A 603 -16.90 -9.51 22.98
N GLU A 604 -15.95 -8.59 23.00
CA GLU A 604 -16.13 -7.13 23.11
C GLU A 604 -15.25 -6.43 22.07
N PRO A 605 -15.58 -5.19 21.67
CA PRO A 605 -14.73 -4.40 20.78
C PRO A 605 -13.28 -4.34 21.28
N ASN A 606 -12.33 -4.52 20.37
CA ASN A 606 -10.90 -4.44 20.67
C ASN A 606 -10.44 -2.99 20.81
N ASN A 607 -11.12 -2.05 20.15
CA ASN A 607 -10.75 -0.64 20.04
C ASN A 607 -11.88 0.27 20.54
N PRO A 608 -12.32 0.16 21.81
CA PRO A 608 -13.48 0.89 22.32
C PRO A 608 -13.33 2.42 22.21
N ASP A 609 -12.14 2.96 22.45
CA ASP A 609 -11.88 4.41 22.37
C ASP A 609 -11.94 4.92 20.92
N LEU A 610 -11.38 4.16 19.97
CA LEU A 610 -11.48 4.48 18.54
C LEU A 610 -12.95 4.39 18.07
N LEU A 611 -13.66 3.35 18.50
CA LEU A 611 -15.07 3.15 18.17
C LEU A 611 -15.96 4.27 18.75
N GLU A 612 -15.70 4.77 19.95
CA GLU A 612 -16.44 5.89 20.56
C GLU A 612 -16.33 7.16 19.70
N ARG A 613 -15.13 7.45 19.17
CA ARG A 613 -14.90 8.60 18.27
C ARG A 613 -15.70 8.54 16.98
N THR A 614 -16.12 7.36 16.55
CA THR A 614 -16.91 7.19 15.31
C THR A 614 -18.40 7.47 15.48
N GLY A 615 -18.90 7.54 16.71
CA GLY A 615 -20.35 7.60 16.99
C GLY A 615 -21.08 6.26 16.86
N TRP A 616 -20.39 5.15 16.54
CA TRP A 616 -20.99 3.82 16.38
C TRP A 616 -20.90 2.92 17.63
N ALA A 617 -20.30 3.38 18.73
CA ALA A 617 -20.13 2.59 19.96
C ALA A 617 -21.44 2.03 20.53
N ASP A 618 -22.52 2.81 20.51
CA ASP A 618 -23.85 2.38 20.99
C ASP A 618 -24.46 1.23 20.17
N HIS A 619 -23.92 0.95 18.99
CA HIS A 619 -24.33 -0.20 18.17
C HIS A 619 -23.58 -1.48 18.54
N ALA A 620 -22.39 -1.40 19.13
CA ALA A 620 -21.63 -2.59 19.53
C ALA A 620 -22.19 -3.20 20.82
N TRP A 621 -22.32 -4.53 20.86
CA TRP A 621 -22.74 -5.25 22.05
C TRP A 621 -21.90 -6.51 22.27
N PRO A 622 -21.72 -6.91 23.53
CA PRO A 622 -20.90 -8.05 23.87
C PRO A 622 -21.57 -9.38 23.52
N CYS A 623 -20.77 -10.44 23.42
CA CYS A 623 -21.21 -11.79 23.08
C CYS A 623 -22.19 -12.43 24.11
N TYR A 624 -22.27 -11.89 25.34
CA TYR A 624 -23.25 -12.29 26.35
C TYR A 624 -24.63 -11.63 26.17
N GLU A 625 -24.74 -10.59 25.33
CA GLU A 625 -26.00 -9.97 24.97
C GLU A 625 -26.57 -10.63 23.70
N THR A 626 -27.62 -11.44 23.89
CA THR A 626 -28.24 -12.21 22.78
C THR A 626 -29.31 -11.43 22.01
N THR A 627 -29.75 -10.29 22.55
CA THR A 627 -30.74 -9.39 21.93
C THR A 627 -30.54 -7.97 22.45
N ARG A 628 -30.31 -6.98 21.56
CA ARG A 628 -30.40 -5.56 21.90
C ARG A 628 -31.60 -4.98 21.16
N THR A 629 -32.61 -4.51 21.90
CA THR A 629 -33.73 -3.77 21.29
C THR A 629 -33.21 -2.37 20.97
N ILE A 630 -32.79 -2.14 19.72
CA ILE A 630 -32.37 -0.82 19.26
C ILE A 630 -33.62 0.06 19.22
N THR A 631 -33.81 0.88 20.25
CA THR A 631 -34.80 1.95 20.25
C THR A 631 -34.36 2.97 19.21
N HIS A 632 -35.05 3.01 18.07
CA HIS A 632 -34.93 4.11 17.11
C HIS A 632 -35.64 5.31 17.73
N ASP A 633 -34.88 6.26 18.29
CA ASP A 633 -35.38 7.60 18.62
C ASP A 633 -35.08 8.57 17.47
#